data_AF-A0A7Y3DDV7-F1
#
_entry.id   AF-A0A7Y3DDV7-F1
#
_cell.length_a   1.000
_cell.length_b   1.000
_cell.length_c   1.000
_cell.angle_alpha   90.00
_cell.angle_beta   90.00
_cell.angle_gamma   90.00
#
_symmetry.space_group_name_H-M   'P 1'
#
loop_
_entity.id
_entity.type
_entity.pdbx_description
1 polymer ?
#
loop_
_entity_poly.entity_id
_entity_poly.type
_entity_poly.pdbx_seq_one_letter_code
_entity_poly.pdbx_strand_id
1 'polypeptide(L)'
;MTVHLARIGSLFERDELYGGEDEGLRFVAFARAVAARCAEIEPDVLVAHDWQAALSLCVLRTVHDRGTSRGIGAVQVVHNNAHQGRYPADLLPATGLPGELFAPDGLEFHGELSLLKGGLAWADRIVAVSPSYAEELETPAFGEGLEGLYQFRSHRLVGIANGIDAEAWDPGKDAALPLQYDRRTPASRAQCREALIAELGLDETDDGWLLGAVGRLAHQKGWDVLAEAAEPLLERGASLVLLGSGDAEIARELAALERRWPRQLSFRTGWNEALARRIYAGVDSILIPSRFEPCGLVQLLAQRYGALPIAHAVGGLRDTIRDGETGILFSPLGVDALLDAVEAGAALRQRRGVVLVRALLALDVSWNEPAERWEAELTHVAEDASERV
;
A
#
# COMPACT_ATOMS: atom_id res chain seq x y z
N MET A 1 13.11 -5.04 21.72
CA MET A 1 12.53 -3.82 21.13
C MET A 1 12.12 -2.89 22.24
N THR A 2 12.63 -1.65 22.25
CA THR A 2 12.20 -0.61 23.18
C THR A 2 11.18 0.27 22.46
N VAL A 3 10.01 0.47 23.06
CA VAL A 3 8.97 1.34 22.48
C VAL A 3 8.93 2.64 23.27
N HIS A 4 9.12 3.76 22.57
CA HIS A 4 8.97 5.10 23.14
C HIS A 4 7.63 5.69 22.70
N LEU A 5 6.80 6.10 23.66
CA LEU A 5 5.53 6.78 23.40
C LEU A 5 5.67 8.27 23.75
N ALA A 6 5.37 9.14 22.79
CA ALA A 6 5.37 10.58 23.01
C ALA A 6 4.01 11.03 23.58
N ARG A 7 4.00 11.53 24.82
CA ARG A 7 2.82 12.21 25.38
C ARG A 7 2.91 13.71 25.07
N ILE A 8 2.06 14.18 24.17
CA ILE A 8 2.09 15.56 23.66
C ILE A 8 0.82 16.29 24.10
N GLY A 9 0.73 16.56 25.42
CA GLY A 9 -0.44 17.21 26.03
C GLY A 9 -1.77 16.58 25.60
N SER A 10 -2.81 17.42 25.50
CA SER A 10 -4.15 17.05 25.01
C SER A 10 -4.28 17.09 23.48
N LEU A 11 -3.19 17.29 22.74
CA LEU A 11 -3.23 17.42 21.26
C LEU A 11 -3.68 16.11 20.59
N PHE A 12 -3.30 14.96 21.15
CA PHE A 12 -3.67 13.64 20.62
C PHE A 12 -4.83 12.97 21.39
N GLU A 13 -5.46 13.68 22.32
CA GLU A 13 -6.67 13.21 23.03
C GLU A 13 -7.91 13.50 22.17
N ARG A 14 -8.07 12.75 21.07
CA ARG A 14 -9.15 12.92 20.08
C ARG A 14 -9.79 11.58 19.73
N ASP A 15 -11.04 11.64 19.30
CA ASP A 15 -11.78 10.48 18.79
C ASP A 15 -11.25 10.02 17.41
N GLU A 16 -10.75 10.98 16.61
CA GLU A 16 -10.16 10.73 15.29
C GLU A 16 -8.68 11.11 15.25
N LEU A 17 -7.86 10.25 14.62
CA LEU A 17 -6.42 10.44 14.50
C LEU A 17 -6.04 11.50 13.47
N TYR A 18 -6.80 11.59 12.38
CA TYR A 18 -6.56 12.47 11.24
C TYR A 18 -7.71 13.47 11.06
N GLY A 19 -7.43 14.60 10.43
CA GLY A 19 -8.37 15.71 10.26
C GLY A 19 -8.46 16.63 11.48
N GLY A 20 -9.24 17.71 11.32
CA GLY A 20 -9.36 18.79 12.32
C GLY A 20 -8.40 19.95 12.07
N GLU A 21 -8.78 21.14 12.55
CA GLU A 21 -8.04 22.39 12.32
C GLU A 21 -6.63 22.39 12.95
N ASP A 22 -6.41 21.59 14.00
CA ASP A 22 -5.14 21.51 14.71
C ASP A 22 -4.23 20.36 14.24
N GLU A 23 -4.60 19.61 13.20
CA GLU A 23 -3.84 18.44 12.74
C GLU A 23 -2.36 18.78 12.48
N GLY A 24 -2.11 19.86 11.75
CA GLY A 24 -0.75 20.31 11.46
C GLY A 24 0.03 20.59 12.74
N LEU A 25 -0.59 21.23 13.74
CA LEU A 25 0.05 21.49 15.03
C LEU A 25 0.38 20.19 15.78
N ARG A 26 -0.50 19.18 15.74
CA ARG A 26 -0.26 17.88 16.38
C ARG A 26 1.00 17.22 15.82
N PHE A 27 1.10 17.12 14.49
CA PHE A 27 2.23 16.45 13.85
C PHE A 27 3.51 17.29 13.84
N VAL A 28 3.42 18.61 13.84
CA VAL A 28 4.58 19.49 14.13
C VAL A 28 5.11 19.25 15.55
N ALA A 29 4.23 19.20 16.55
CA ALA A 29 4.63 18.93 17.93
C ALA A 29 5.26 17.52 18.06
N PHE A 30 4.71 16.52 17.36
CA PHE A 30 5.28 15.18 17.29
C PHE A 30 6.68 15.17 16.65
N ALA A 31 6.85 15.80 15.49
CA ALA A 31 8.13 15.90 14.81
C ALA A 31 9.21 16.54 15.69
N ARG A 32 8.86 17.60 16.43
CA ARG A 32 9.76 18.26 17.39
C ARG A 32 10.14 17.36 18.57
N ALA A 33 9.17 16.62 19.12
CA ALA A 33 9.43 15.68 20.20
C ALA A 33 10.35 14.54 19.76
N VAL A 34 10.15 14.00 18.56
CA VAL A 34 11.02 12.97 17.96
C VAL A 34 12.43 13.51 17.74
N ALA A 35 12.58 14.68 17.14
CA ALA A 35 13.89 15.30 16.90
C ALA A 35 14.65 15.56 18.21
N ALA A 36 13.98 16.11 19.22
CA ALA A 36 14.57 16.32 20.54
C ALA A 36 15.02 15.00 21.18
N ARG A 37 14.20 13.95 21.09
CA ARG A 37 14.55 12.64 21.63
C ARG A 37 15.73 12.00 20.89
N CYS A 38 15.80 12.15 19.56
CA CYS A 38 16.94 11.67 18.77
C CYS A 38 18.23 12.38 19.16
N ALA A 39 18.18 13.67 19.48
CA ALA A 39 19.33 14.40 19.99
C ALA A 39 19.77 13.97 21.41
N GLU A 40 18.90 13.30 22.18
CA GLU A 40 19.25 12.76 23.51
C GLU A 40 19.81 11.34 23.45
N ILE A 41 19.27 10.49 22.58
CA ILE A 41 19.64 9.06 22.50
C ILE A 41 20.67 8.77 21.42
N GLU A 42 20.87 9.71 20.49
CA GLU A 42 21.83 9.66 19.38
C GLU A 42 21.76 8.31 18.63
N PRO A 43 20.62 7.97 18.00
CA PRO A 43 20.49 6.72 17.27
C PRO A 43 21.37 6.74 16.01
N ASP A 44 21.80 5.57 15.52
CA ASP A 44 22.56 5.50 14.28
C ASP A 44 21.76 6.05 13.08
N VAL A 45 20.46 5.75 13.03
CA VAL A 45 19.55 6.19 11.97
C VAL A 45 18.18 6.57 12.53
N LEU A 46 17.63 7.68 12.04
CA LEU A 46 16.23 8.08 12.19
C LEU A 46 15.48 7.79 10.88
N VAL A 47 14.50 6.88 10.95
CA VAL A 47 13.60 6.55 9.84
C VAL A 47 12.25 7.22 10.05
N ALA A 48 11.92 8.20 9.22
CA ALA A 48 10.67 8.94 9.26
C ALA A 48 9.69 8.39 8.21
N HIS A 49 8.54 7.89 8.66
CA HIS A 49 7.50 7.35 7.80
C HIS A 49 6.45 8.42 7.47
N ASP A 50 6.23 8.64 6.17
CA ASP A 50 5.25 9.59 5.61
C ASP A 50 5.35 11.02 6.15
N TRP A 51 4.38 11.86 5.83
CA TRP A 51 4.33 13.28 6.18
C TRP A 51 4.26 13.53 7.69
N GLN A 52 3.70 12.59 8.46
CA GLN A 52 3.48 12.70 9.90
C GLN A 52 4.80 12.82 10.67
N ALA A 53 5.82 12.08 10.23
CA ALA A 53 7.15 12.10 10.86
C ALA A 53 8.16 12.91 10.05
N ALA A 54 7.94 13.16 8.76
CA ALA A 54 8.90 13.77 7.84
C ALA A 54 9.60 15.03 8.39
N LEU A 55 8.85 15.95 8.99
CA LEU A 55 9.41 17.19 9.53
C LEU A 55 10.47 16.96 10.62
N SER A 56 10.47 15.80 11.31
CA SER A 56 11.47 15.51 12.34
C SER A 56 12.89 15.52 11.77
N LEU A 57 13.07 15.13 10.51
CA LEU A 57 14.39 15.15 9.84
C LEU A 57 14.90 16.58 9.70
N CYS A 58 14.06 17.49 9.19
CA CYS A 58 14.40 18.91 9.06
C CYS A 58 14.68 19.55 10.43
N VAL A 59 13.82 19.31 11.43
CA VAL A 59 14.01 19.85 12.80
C VAL A 59 15.29 19.33 13.43
N LEU A 60 15.61 18.03 13.29
CA LEU A 60 16.85 17.45 13.79
C LEU A 60 18.07 18.13 13.17
N ARG A 61 18.06 18.34 11.85
CA ARG A 61 19.17 18.92 11.07
C ARG A 61 19.31 20.44 11.19
N THR A 62 18.29 21.16 11.67
CA THR A 62 18.33 22.63 11.76
C THR A 62 18.35 23.13 13.19
N VAL A 63 17.46 22.61 14.06
CA VAL A 63 17.33 23.10 15.44
C VAL A 63 18.33 22.44 16.37
N HIS A 64 18.66 21.18 16.10
CA HIS A 64 19.52 20.36 16.93
C HIS A 64 20.90 20.11 16.32
N ASP A 65 21.32 20.86 15.28
CA ASP A 65 22.64 20.75 14.64
C ASP A 65 23.78 21.23 15.56
N ARG A 66 24.12 20.42 16.57
CA ARG A 66 25.16 20.70 17.58
C ARG A 66 26.41 19.84 17.39
N GLY A 67 26.66 19.36 16.17
CA GLY A 67 27.79 18.48 15.86
C GLY A 67 27.45 16.99 15.97
N THR A 68 26.94 16.51 17.10
CA THR A 68 26.65 15.07 17.29
C THR A 68 25.45 14.57 16.48
N SER A 69 24.42 15.40 16.29
CA SER A 69 23.27 15.09 15.44
C SER A 69 23.60 15.03 13.95
N ARG A 70 24.81 15.44 13.52
CA ARG A 70 25.30 15.22 12.15
C ARG A 70 25.59 13.75 11.88
N GLY A 71 25.96 13.00 12.92
CA GLY A 71 26.25 11.57 12.86
C GLY A 71 25.01 10.67 12.79
N ILE A 72 23.81 11.21 12.97
CA ILE A 72 22.56 10.46 12.84
C ILE A 72 22.18 10.41 11.37
N GLY A 73 22.02 9.21 10.80
CA GLY A 73 21.49 9.02 9.45
C GLY A 73 20.01 9.40 9.35
N ALA A 74 19.60 10.06 8.25
CA ALA A 74 18.22 10.51 8.05
C ALA A 74 17.56 9.79 6.87
N VAL A 75 16.53 8.98 7.13
CA VAL A 75 15.79 8.24 6.08
C VAL A 75 14.35 8.72 6.05
N GLN A 76 13.86 9.13 4.88
CA GLN A 76 12.45 9.42 4.65
C GLN A 76 11.80 8.25 3.89
N VAL A 77 10.70 7.72 4.41
CA VAL A 77 9.91 6.67 3.76
C VAL A 77 8.63 7.27 3.19
N VAL A 78 8.32 6.97 1.93
CA VAL A 78 7.11 7.43 1.24
C VAL A 78 6.23 6.21 0.92
N HIS A 79 5.15 6.03 1.69
CA HIS A 79 4.14 4.99 1.45
C HIS A 79 3.04 5.49 0.53
N ASN A 80 2.76 6.80 0.56
CA ASN A 80 1.77 7.43 -0.31
C ASN A 80 2.06 8.93 -0.49
N ASN A 81 2.51 9.31 -1.68
CA ASN A 81 2.86 10.68 -2.04
C ASN A 81 1.66 11.65 -2.14
N ALA A 82 0.43 11.14 -2.22
CA ALA A 82 -0.77 11.98 -2.28
C ALA A 82 -1.04 12.73 -0.96
N HIS A 83 -0.53 12.24 0.17
CA HIS A 83 -0.69 12.88 1.48
C HIS A 83 0.63 13.54 1.90
N GLN A 84 0.71 14.86 1.72
CA GLN A 84 1.96 15.62 1.92
C GLN A 84 2.01 16.42 3.23
N GLY A 85 0.94 16.40 4.03
CA GLY A 85 0.84 17.20 5.25
C GLY A 85 0.96 18.70 4.93
N ARG A 86 0.06 19.21 4.10
CA ARG A 86 0.04 20.61 3.64
C ARG A 86 -0.79 21.46 4.59
N TYR A 87 -0.22 22.54 5.10
CA TYR A 87 -0.86 23.45 6.05
C TYR A 87 -0.55 24.92 5.73
N PRO A 88 -1.36 25.88 6.19
CA PRO A 88 -1.06 27.30 6.00
C PRO A 88 0.31 27.70 6.60
N ALA A 89 0.93 28.71 5.99
CA ALA A 89 2.28 29.16 6.35
C ALA A 89 2.39 29.73 7.79
N ASP A 90 1.27 30.11 8.40
CA ASP A 90 1.22 30.58 9.80
C ASP A 90 1.56 29.48 10.82
N LEU A 91 1.62 28.22 10.40
CA LEU A 91 2.10 27.10 11.20
C LEU A 91 3.63 27.07 11.33
N LEU A 92 4.36 27.75 10.43
CA LEU A 92 5.83 27.73 10.41
C LEU A 92 6.47 28.08 11.78
N PRO A 93 6.04 29.12 12.52
CA PRO A 93 6.61 29.43 13.84
C PRO A 93 6.50 28.27 14.85
N ALA A 94 5.45 27.44 14.76
CA ALA A 94 5.26 26.31 15.66
C ALA A 94 6.31 25.21 15.47
N THR A 95 6.91 25.12 14.28
CA THR A 95 7.99 24.18 13.94
C THR A 95 9.29 24.49 14.68
N GLY A 96 9.49 25.75 15.08
CA GLY A 96 10.76 26.23 15.62
C GLY A 96 11.87 26.38 14.57
N LEU A 97 11.55 26.25 13.27
CA LEU A 97 12.48 26.43 12.17
C LEU A 97 12.64 27.91 11.78
N PRO A 98 13.80 28.31 11.24
CA PRO A 98 14.01 29.66 10.71
C PRO A 98 13.05 29.97 9.55
N GLY A 99 12.62 31.23 9.45
CA GLY A 99 11.67 31.67 8.44
C GLY A 99 12.18 31.50 7.01
N GLU A 100 13.50 31.52 6.83
CA GLU A 100 14.20 31.36 5.56
C GLU A 100 13.99 29.98 4.93
N LEU A 101 13.62 28.97 5.73
CA LEU A 101 13.32 27.63 5.22
C LEU A 101 11.94 27.52 4.57
N PHE A 102 11.10 28.55 4.71
CA PHE A 102 9.88 28.67 3.91
C PHE A 102 10.19 29.23 2.52
N ALA A 103 10.82 28.39 1.72
CA ALA A 103 11.25 28.68 0.36
C ALA A 103 10.96 27.47 -0.56
N PRO A 104 10.90 27.68 -1.89
CA PRO A 104 10.61 26.60 -2.84
C PRO A 104 11.62 25.45 -2.84
N ASP A 105 12.86 25.68 -2.40
CA ASP A 105 13.90 24.66 -2.19
C ASP A 105 13.89 24.08 -0.76
N GLY A 106 13.04 24.62 0.12
CA GLY A 106 12.80 24.17 1.49
C GLY A 106 11.39 23.62 1.69
N LEU A 107 10.67 24.17 2.65
CA LEU A 107 9.39 23.64 3.16
C LEU A 107 8.16 24.14 2.40
N GLU A 108 8.29 25.19 1.59
CA GLU A 108 7.15 25.84 0.92
C GLU A 108 6.68 25.01 -0.26
N PHE A 109 5.37 24.90 -0.43
CA PHE A 109 4.73 24.20 -1.54
C PHE A 109 3.44 24.92 -1.95
N HIS A 110 3.51 25.73 -3.01
CA HIS A 110 2.39 26.52 -3.54
C HIS A 110 1.71 27.44 -2.50
N GLY A 111 2.50 28.10 -1.66
CA GLY A 111 2.06 29.01 -0.60
C GLY A 111 1.77 28.34 0.74
N GLU A 112 1.88 27.01 0.81
CA GLU A 112 1.64 26.23 2.01
C GLU A 112 2.94 25.62 2.56
N LEU A 113 2.94 25.26 3.84
CA LEU A 113 3.96 24.44 4.46
C LEU A 113 3.69 22.97 4.12
N SER A 114 4.67 22.25 3.57
CA SER A 114 4.60 20.80 3.34
C SER A 114 5.52 20.04 4.29
N LEU A 115 4.94 19.27 5.21
CA LEU A 115 5.71 18.47 6.16
C LEU A 115 6.52 17.37 5.46
N LEU A 116 5.92 16.71 4.45
CA LEU A 116 6.61 15.67 3.67
C LEU A 116 7.81 16.25 2.91
N LYS A 117 7.64 17.40 2.27
CA LYS A 117 8.72 18.07 1.53
C LYS A 117 9.92 18.39 2.44
N GLY A 118 9.64 18.78 3.69
CA GLY A 118 10.67 18.98 4.70
C GLY A 118 11.44 17.70 5.06
N GLY A 119 10.80 16.54 5.08
CA GLY A 119 11.52 15.27 5.23
C GLY A 119 12.39 14.97 4.01
N LEU A 120 11.80 15.05 2.82
CA LEU A 120 12.47 14.73 1.55
C LEU A 120 13.70 15.61 1.29
N ALA A 121 13.62 16.91 1.57
CA ALA A 121 14.72 17.84 1.31
C ALA A 121 15.94 17.59 2.21
N TRP A 122 15.73 17.10 3.45
CA TRP A 122 16.78 16.85 4.45
C TRP A 122 17.20 15.38 4.62
N ALA A 123 16.57 14.46 3.88
CA ALA A 123 16.91 13.04 3.96
C ALA A 123 18.25 12.70 3.28
N ASP A 124 19.00 11.79 3.91
CA ASP A 124 20.18 11.14 3.34
C ASP A 124 19.79 10.02 2.40
N ARG A 125 18.67 9.35 2.68
CA ARG A 125 18.04 8.36 1.81
C ARG A 125 16.54 8.56 1.79
N ILE A 126 15.94 8.42 0.62
CA ILE A 126 14.49 8.38 0.43
C ILE A 126 14.14 6.96 0.01
N VAL A 127 13.21 6.34 0.71
CA VAL A 127 12.73 4.98 0.43
C VAL A 127 11.28 5.06 -0.02
N ALA A 128 11.02 4.72 -1.28
CA ALA A 128 9.68 4.41 -1.76
C ALA A 128 9.36 2.94 -1.47
N VAL A 129 8.08 2.63 -1.27
CA VAL A 129 7.63 1.27 -0.92
C VAL A 129 7.58 0.29 -2.09
N SER A 130 8.22 0.61 -3.23
CA SER A 130 8.58 -0.33 -4.28
C SER A 130 9.58 0.30 -5.29
N PRO A 131 10.37 -0.51 -6.03
CA PRO A 131 11.22 -0.02 -7.12
C PRO A 131 10.47 0.76 -8.20
N SER A 132 9.41 0.19 -8.77
CA SER A 132 8.63 0.86 -9.81
C SER A 132 7.97 2.14 -9.29
N TYR A 133 7.53 2.16 -8.03
CA TYR A 133 6.95 3.37 -7.43
C TYR A 133 8.00 4.48 -7.26
N ALA A 134 9.25 4.13 -6.92
CA ALA A 134 10.35 5.08 -6.88
C ALA A 134 10.53 5.80 -8.24
N GLU A 135 10.50 5.05 -9.33
CA GLU A 135 10.56 5.61 -10.69
C GLU A 135 9.33 6.46 -11.02
N GLU A 136 8.14 6.00 -10.62
CA GLU A 136 6.88 6.71 -10.86
C GLU A 136 6.83 8.08 -10.15
N LEU A 137 7.36 8.18 -8.93
CA LEU A 137 7.44 9.44 -8.16
C LEU A 137 8.20 10.54 -8.89
N GLU A 138 9.12 10.18 -9.78
CA GLU A 138 9.86 11.13 -10.61
C GLU A 138 9.06 11.64 -11.81
N THR A 139 7.81 11.20 -11.99
CA THR A 139 6.96 11.60 -13.11
C THR A 139 5.84 12.55 -12.66
N PRO A 140 5.38 13.47 -13.52
CA PRO A 140 4.26 14.35 -13.18
C PRO A 140 2.95 13.61 -12.85
N ALA A 141 2.80 12.37 -13.32
CA ALA A 141 1.59 11.58 -13.11
C ALA A 141 1.44 11.04 -11.68
N PHE A 142 2.56 10.85 -10.95
CA PHE A 142 2.56 10.28 -9.59
C PHE A 142 3.36 11.11 -8.58
N GLY A 143 4.14 12.09 -9.04
CA GLY A 143 4.96 12.96 -8.21
C GLY A 143 4.19 14.02 -7.44
N GLU A 144 2.91 14.25 -7.76
CA GLU A 144 2.01 15.15 -7.00
C GLU A 144 2.61 16.56 -6.78
N GLY A 145 3.33 17.07 -7.78
CA GLY A 145 4.04 18.36 -7.76
C GLY A 145 5.42 18.31 -7.10
N LEU A 146 5.82 17.17 -6.54
CA LEU A 146 7.15 16.93 -5.97
C LEU A 146 8.07 16.16 -6.93
N GLU A 147 7.64 15.83 -8.16
CA GLU A 147 8.44 15.10 -9.15
C GLU A 147 9.81 15.73 -9.38
N GLY A 148 9.90 17.05 -9.44
CA GLY A 148 11.18 17.75 -9.62
C GLY A 148 12.12 17.59 -8.43
N LEU A 149 11.58 17.48 -7.20
CA LEU A 149 12.38 17.20 -6.01
C LEU A 149 12.87 15.75 -6.01
N TYR A 150 12.02 14.79 -6.37
CA TYR A 150 12.41 13.39 -6.51
C TYR A 150 13.51 13.23 -7.57
N GLN A 151 13.35 13.85 -8.74
CA GLN A 151 14.38 13.85 -9.80
C GLN A 151 15.71 14.44 -9.32
N PHE A 152 15.66 15.59 -8.63
CA PHE A 152 16.85 16.21 -8.04
C PHE A 152 17.54 15.30 -7.01
N ARG A 153 16.75 14.50 -6.29
CA ARG A 153 17.22 13.57 -5.25
C ARG A 153 17.28 12.11 -5.72
N SER A 154 17.20 11.83 -7.01
CA SER A 154 17.13 10.48 -7.59
C SER A 154 18.27 9.57 -7.13
N HIS A 155 19.49 10.11 -7.01
CA HIS A 155 20.66 9.40 -6.46
C HIS A 155 20.52 8.95 -4.99
N ARG A 156 19.51 9.44 -4.26
CA ARG A 156 19.15 9.05 -2.89
C ARG A 156 17.82 8.30 -2.82
N LEU A 157 17.09 8.18 -3.92
CA LEU A 157 15.80 7.53 -3.97
C LEU A 157 15.97 6.05 -4.31
N VAL A 158 15.48 5.19 -3.43
CA VAL A 158 15.47 3.73 -3.64
C VAL A 158 14.08 3.18 -3.39
N GLY A 159 13.77 2.05 -4.02
CA GLY A 159 12.51 1.35 -3.81
C GLY A 159 12.70 0.03 -3.09
N ILE A 160 11.98 -0.18 -2.00
CA ILE A 160 11.95 -1.45 -1.26
C ILE A 160 10.50 -1.89 -1.13
N ALA A 161 10.15 -3.00 -1.77
CA ALA A 161 8.80 -3.58 -1.70
C ALA A 161 8.48 -4.06 -0.28
N ASN A 162 7.21 -3.98 0.12
CA ASN A 162 6.77 -4.51 1.41
C ASN A 162 6.63 -6.04 1.38
N GLY A 163 6.76 -6.65 2.54
CA GLY A 163 6.27 -8.00 2.81
C GLY A 163 4.91 -7.99 3.51
N ILE A 164 4.34 -9.18 3.72
CA ILE A 164 3.20 -9.40 4.62
C ILE A 164 3.61 -10.18 5.87
N ASP A 165 2.78 -10.09 6.92
CA ASP A 165 2.84 -11.04 8.02
C ASP A 165 2.32 -12.41 7.55
N ALA A 166 3.26 -13.23 7.08
CA ALA A 166 2.97 -14.55 6.53
C ALA A 166 2.53 -15.58 7.59
N GLU A 167 2.75 -15.30 8.89
CA GLU A 167 2.24 -16.14 9.98
C GLU A 167 0.78 -15.82 10.28
N ALA A 168 0.43 -14.53 10.34
CA ALA A 168 -0.95 -14.09 10.49
C ALA A 168 -1.81 -14.42 9.28
N TRP A 169 -1.21 -14.49 8.08
CA TRP A 169 -1.87 -14.83 6.82
C TRP A 169 -1.35 -16.16 6.26
N ASP A 170 -1.58 -17.25 7.01
CA ASP A 170 -1.17 -18.60 6.64
C ASP A 170 -2.38 -19.50 6.35
N PRO A 171 -2.69 -19.86 5.08
CA PRO A 171 -3.81 -20.77 4.79
C PRO A 171 -3.69 -22.16 5.45
N GLY A 172 -2.49 -22.54 5.89
CA GLY A 172 -2.26 -23.79 6.62
C GLY A 172 -2.67 -23.74 8.09
N LYS A 173 -2.92 -22.54 8.63
CA LYS A 173 -3.26 -22.30 10.05
C LYS A 173 -4.43 -21.34 10.25
N ASP A 174 -4.95 -20.74 9.18
CA ASP A 174 -5.99 -19.73 9.26
C ASP A 174 -7.32 -20.37 9.71
N ALA A 175 -7.78 -19.96 10.90
CA ALA A 175 -9.00 -20.43 11.51
C ALA A 175 -10.28 -19.87 10.86
N ALA A 176 -10.17 -18.84 10.01
CA ALA A 176 -11.30 -18.32 9.24
C ALA A 176 -11.67 -19.24 8.06
N LEU A 177 -10.81 -20.20 7.71
CA LEU A 177 -11.02 -21.10 6.59
C LEU A 177 -11.79 -22.36 7.01
N PRO A 178 -12.73 -22.84 6.19
CA PRO A 178 -13.46 -24.09 6.47
C PRO A 178 -12.56 -25.32 6.38
N LEU A 179 -11.52 -25.27 5.55
CA LEU A 179 -10.45 -26.25 5.50
C LEU A 179 -9.11 -25.54 5.29
N GLN A 180 -8.14 -25.83 6.15
CA GLN A 180 -6.76 -25.35 6.02
C GLN A 180 -6.02 -26.12 4.92
N TYR A 181 -5.11 -25.44 4.23
CA TYR A 181 -4.33 -26.02 3.14
C TYR A 181 -2.98 -25.35 2.97
N ASP A 182 -2.06 -26.05 2.32
CA ASP A 182 -0.74 -25.51 2.01
C ASP A 182 -0.31 -25.89 0.57
N ARG A 183 0.92 -25.56 0.21
CA ARG A 183 1.51 -25.90 -1.10
C ARG A 183 1.57 -27.41 -1.38
N ARG A 184 1.50 -28.27 -0.37
CA ARG A 184 1.49 -29.73 -0.47
C ARG A 184 0.06 -30.24 -0.72
N THR A 185 -0.96 -29.56 -0.20
CA THR A 185 -2.39 -29.87 -0.40
C THR A 185 -3.18 -28.79 -1.17
N PRO A 186 -2.70 -28.28 -2.32
CA PRO A 186 -3.35 -27.17 -3.02
C PRO A 186 -4.76 -27.49 -3.53
N ALA A 187 -5.08 -28.76 -3.75
CA ALA A 187 -6.43 -29.20 -4.17
C ALA A 187 -7.49 -28.97 -3.09
N SER A 188 -7.10 -28.91 -1.81
CA SER A 188 -8.01 -28.64 -0.68
C SER A 188 -8.65 -27.25 -0.75
N ARG A 189 -8.06 -26.34 -1.53
CA ARG A 189 -8.62 -25.00 -1.81
C ARG A 189 -10.01 -25.05 -2.45
N ALA A 190 -10.35 -26.12 -3.17
CA ALA A 190 -11.69 -26.30 -3.75
C ALA A 190 -12.81 -26.24 -2.70
N GLN A 191 -12.55 -26.77 -1.49
CA GLN A 191 -13.52 -26.72 -0.39
C GLN A 191 -13.73 -25.30 0.15
N CYS A 192 -12.70 -24.45 0.10
CA CYS A 192 -12.85 -23.03 0.43
C CYS A 192 -13.72 -22.31 -0.61
N ARG A 193 -13.57 -22.65 -1.90
CA ARG A 193 -14.43 -22.13 -2.97
C ARG A 193 -15.89 -22.53 -2.76
N GLU A 194 -16.16 -23.82 -2.60
CA GLU A 194 -17.52 -24.36 -2.39
C GLU A 194 -18.20 -23.72 -1.18
N ALA A 195 -17.49 -23.63 -0.06
CA ALA A 195 -18.00 -22.98 1.15
C ALA A 195 -18.30 -21.48 0.95
N LEU A 196 -17.43 -20.75 0.23
CA LEU A 196 -17.64 -19.33 -0.06
C LEU A 196 -18.86 -19.11 -0.97
N ILE A 197 -19.02 -19.92 -2.03
CA ILE A 197 -20.18 -19.88 -2.92
C ILE A 197 -21.47 -20.13 -2.13
N ALA A 198 -21.47 -21.16 -1.27
CA ALA A 198 -22.61 -21.48 -0.43
C ALA A 198 -22.92 -20.39 0.60
N GLU A 199 -21.91 -19.84 1.29
CA GLU A 199 -22.04 -18.73 2.25
C GLU A 199 -22.69 -17.49 1.61
N LEU A 200 -22.32 -17.20 0.36
CA LEU A 200 -22.76 -16.00 -0.35
C LEU A 200 -24.03 -16.20 -1.20
N GLY A 201 -24.53 -17.43 -1.28
CA GLY A 201 -25.74 -17.76 -2.04
C GLY A 201 -25.58 -17.65 -3.56
N LEU A 202 -24.36 -17.88 -4.06
CA LEU A 202 -24.05 -17.90 -5.49
C LEU A 202 -24.36 -19.28 -6.08
N ASP A 203 -24.52 -19.36 -7.40
CA ASP A 203 -24.59 -20.64 -8.11
C ASP A 203 -23.20 -21.23 -8.30
N GLU A 204 -23.09 -22.57 -8.19
CA GLU A 204 -21.91 -23.25 -8.68
C GLU A 204 -21.81 -23.03 -10.19
N THR A 205 -20.65 -22.58 -10.62
CA THR A 205 -20.36 -22.49 -12.03
C THR A 205 -19.50 -23.70 -12.41
N ASP A 206 -20.07 -24.61 -13.21
CA ASP A 206 -19.40 -25.86 -13.64
C ASP A 206 -18.04 -25.58 -14.32
N ASP A 207 -17.93 -24.45 -15.03
CA ASP A 207 -16.73 -23.93 -15.70
C ASP A 207 -16.42 -22.45 -15.37
N GLY A 208 -17.20 -21.82 -14.49
CA GLY A 208 -17.15 -20.36 -14.34
C GLY A 208 -16.06 -19.87 -13.41
N TRP A 209 -15.52 -18.73 -13.79
CA TRP A 209 -14.43 -18.06 -13.12
C TRP A 209 -14.95 -17.26 -11.93
N LEU A 210 -14.52 -17.59 -10.71
CA LEU A 210 -14.89 -16.83 -9.51
C LEU A 210 -13.86 -15.72 -9.27
N LEU A 211 -14.28 -14.48 -9.41
CA LEU A 211 -13.46 -13.28 -9.25
C LEU A 211 -13.75 -12.62 -7.90
N GLY A 212 -12.71 -12.18 -7.22
CA GLY A 212 -12.80 -11.41 -5.98
C GLY A 212 -12.24 -10.00 -6.12
N ALA A 213 -12.78 -9.05 -5.36
CA ALA A 213 -12.10 -7.79 -5.08
C ALA A 213 -12.34 -7.39 -3.61
N VAL A 214 -11.26 -6.97 -2.93
CA VAL A 214 -11.28 -6.62 -1.51
C VAL A 214 -10.57 -5.28 -1.32
N GLY A 215 -11.23 -4.30 -0.70
CA GLY A 215 -10.56 -3.05 -0.34
C GLY A 215 -11.50 -1.85 -0.19
N ARG A 216 -10.89 -0.66 -0.13
CA ARG A 216 -11.62 0.61 -0.05
C ARG A 216 -12.26 0.92 -1.42
N LEU A 217 -13.55 1.23 -1.42
CA LEU A 217 -14.29 1.75 -2.58
C LEU A 217 -13.81 3.18 -2.83
N ALA A 218 -12.78 3.33 -3.66
CA ALA A 218 -12.20 4.63 -3.98
C ALA A 218 -11.74 4.64 -5.44
N HIS A 219 -11.84 5.81 -6.08
CA HIS A 219 -11.35 6.03 -7.45
C HIS A 219 -9.87 5.65 -7.60
N GLN A 220 -9.06 5.90 -6.57
CA GLN A 220 -7.66 5.46 -6.48
C GLN A 220 -7.46 3.95 -6.73
N LYS A 221 -8.42 3.14 -6.25
CA LYS A 221 -8.40 1.68 -6.31
C LYS A 221 -9.12 1.13 -7.56
N GLY A 222 -9.58 2.00 -8.45
CA GLY A 222 -10.25 1.64 -9.71
C GLY A 222 -11.57 0.91 -9.54
N TRP A 223 -12.28 1.14 -8.43
CA TRP A 223 -13.57 0.50 -8.20
C TRP A 223 -14.67 1.01 -9.15
N ASP A 224 -14.51 2.21 -9.69
CA ASP A 224 -15.29 2.76 -10.80
C ASP A 224 -15.12 1.88 -12.05
N VAL A 225 -13.88 1.57 -12.44
CA VAL A 225 -13.59 0.68 -13.58
C VAL A 225 -14.13 -0.73 -13.33
N LEU A 226 -14.03 -1.23 -12.09
CA LEU A 226 -14.58 -2.53 -11.72
C LEU A 226 -16.11 -2.55 -11.78
N ALA A 227 -16.78 -1.50 -11.32
CA ALA A 227 -18.23 -1.39 -11.37
C ALA A 227 -18.74 -1.36 -12.82
N GLU A 228 -18.06 -0.62 -13.70
CA GLU A 228 -18.35 -0.61 -15.14
C GLU A 228 -18.08 -1.97 -15.81
N ALA A 229 -17.01 -2.66 -15.43
CA ALA A 229 -16.65 -3.97 -15.99
C ALA A 229 -17.50 -5.14 -15.43
N ALA A 230 -18.20 -4.93 -14.31
CA ALA A 230 -18.87 -6.01 -13.60
C ALA A 230 -19.99 -6.66 -14.42
N GLU A 231 -20.83 -5.89 -15.09
CA GLU A 231 -21.90 -6.44 -15.94
C GLU A 231 -21.34 -7.24 -17.14
N PRO A 232 -20.39 -6.70 -17.94
CA PRO A 232 -19.72 -7.47 -18.99
C PRO A 232 -19.06 -8.78 -18.50
N LEU A 233 -18.46 -8.78 -17.30
CA LEU A 233 -17.88 -10.00 -16.70
C LEU A 233 -18.96 -11.04 -16.39
N LEU A 234 -20.09 -10.62 -15.82
CA LEU A 234 -21.23 -11.49 -15.50
C LEU A 234 -21.88 -12.07 -16.76
N GLU A 235 -22.03 -11.26 -17.82
CA GLU A 235 -22.54 -11.71 -19.12
C GLU A 235 -21.64 -12.77 -19.78
N ARG A 236 -20.32 -12.71 -19.52
CA ARG A 236 -19.34 -13.72 -19.96
C ARG A 236 -19.29 -14.96 -19.05
N GLY A 237 -20.17 -15.06 -18.05
CA GLY A 237 -20.31 -16.22 -17.18
C GLY A 237 -19.35 -16.25 -15.99
N ALA A 238 -18.68 -15.14 -15.67
CA ALA A 238 -17.93 -15.01 -14.42
C ALA A 238 -18.88 -14.77 -13.24
N SER A 239 -18.44 -15.14 -12.03
CA SER A 239 -19.09 -14.73 -10.79
C SER A 239 -18.18 -13.79 -10.01
N LEU A 240 -18.76 -12.83 -9.31
CA LEU A 240 -18.06 -11.75 -8.61
C LEU A 240 -18.36 -11.79 -7.11
N VAL A 241 -17.30 -11.70 -6.31
CA VAL A 241 -17.38 -11.56 -4.84
C VAL A 241 -16.65 -10.29 -4.44
N LEU A 242 -17.40 -9.29 -4.00
CA LEU A 242 -16.89 -7.96 -3.71
C LEU A 242 -17.05 -7.64 -2.21
N LEU A 243 -15.96 -7.21 -1.57
CA LEU A 243 -15.94 -6.77 -0.18
C LEU A 243 -15.28 -5.40 -0.05
N GLY A 244 -16.01 -4.39 0.40
CA GLY A 244 -15.43 -3.06 0.57
C GLY A 244 -16.36 -2.01 1.16
N SER A 245 -15.78 -0.86 1.50
CA SER A 245 -16.50 0.33 1.97
C SER A 245 -15.80 1.61 1.52
N GLY A 246 -16.53 2.71 1.41
CA GLY A 246 -16.02 3.99 0.92
C GLY A 246 -17.08 4.74 0.13
N ASP A 247 -16.81 4.96 -1.16
CA ASP A 247 -17.65 5.72 -2.08
C ASP A 247 -19.10 5.18 -2.14
N ALA A 248 -20.05 6.06 -1.83
CA ALA A 248 -21.47 5.72 -1.75
C ALA A 248 -22.15 5.59 -3.12
N GLU A 249 -21.61 6.19 -4.17
CA GLU A 249 -22.11 6.07 -5.53
C GLU A 249 -21.71 4.72 -6.12
N ILE A 250 -20.42 4.38 -6.04
CA ILE A 250 -19.93 3.06 -6.48
C ILE A 250 -20.64 1.94 -5.70
N ALA A 251 -20.80 2.09 -4.38
CA ALA A 251 -21.52 1.10 -3.56
C ALA A 251 -22.97 0.90 -4.04
N ARG A 252 -23.64 1.98 -4.46
CA ARG A 252 -25.04 1.94 -4.92
C ARG A 252 -25.15 1.23 -6.27
N GLU A 253 -24.21 1.49 -7.17
CA GLU A 253 -24.13 0.82 -8.48
C GLU A 253 -23.92 -0.68 -8.33
N LEU A 254 -22.92 -1.09 -7.53
CA LEU A 254 -22.66 -2.51 -7.26
C LEU A 254 -23.85 -3.20 -6.59
N ALA A 255 -24.52 -2.55 -5.63
CA ALA A 255 -25.73 -3.09 -5.01
C ALA A 255 -26.91 -3.18 -5.98
N ALA A 256 -27.01 -2.27 -6.96
CA ALA A 256 -28.02 -2.36 -8.01
C ALA A 256 -27.74 -3.52 -8.96
N LEU A 257 -26.46 -3.76 -9.28
CA LEU A 257 -26.05 -4.88 -10.09
C LEU A 257 -26.26 -6.23 -9.38
N GLU A 258 -25.99 -6.31 -8.07
CA GLU A 258 -26.24 -7.52 -7.26
C GLU A 258 -27.72 -7.92 -7.32
N ARG A 259 -28.64 -6.95 -7.26
CA ARG A 259 -30.08 -7.21 -7.41
C ARG A 259 -30.47 -7.75 -8.79
N ARG A 260 -29.72 -7.40 -9.84
CA ARG A 260 -29.95 -7.88 -11.21
C ARG A 260 -29.33 -9.27 -11.43
N TRP A 261 -28.22 -9.56 -10.74
CA TRP A 261 -27.43 -10.79 -10.89
C TRP A 261 -27.22 -11.53 -9.54
N PRO A 262 -28.28 -11.83 -8.77
CA PRO A 262 -28.17 -12.25 -7.36
C PRO A 262 -27.53 -13.63 -7.14
N ARG A 263 -27.36 -14.42 -8.21
CA ARG A 263 -26.71 -15.74 -8.17
C ARG A 263 -25.28 -15.74 -8.71
N GLN A 264 -24.82 -14.61 -9.27
CA GLN A 264 -23.48 -14.48 -9.84
C GLN A 264 -22.66 -13.36 -9.21
N LEU A 265 -23.30 -12.35 -8.61
CA LEU A 265 -22.62 -11.26 -7.91
C LEU A 265 -23.03 -11.26 -6.44
N SER A 266 -22.05 -11.17 -5.54
CA SER A 266 -22.27 -10.85 -4.13
C SER A 266 -21.45 -9.63 -3.74
N PHE A 267 -22.10 -8.62 -3.17
CA PHE A 267 -21.43 -7.42 -2.67
C PHE A 267 -21.69 -7.24 -1.17
N ARG A 268 -20.62 -7.14 -0.39
CA ARG A 268 -20.65 -6.97 1.06
C ARG A 268 -19.97 -5.67 1.44
N THR A 269 -20.68 -4.85 2.21
CA THR A 269 -20.20 -3.54 2.63
C THR A 269 -19.54 -3.60 4.00
N GLY A 270 -18.53 -2.76 4.19
CA GLY A 270 -17.77 -2.65 5.44
C GLY A 270 -16.49 -3.49 5.43
N TRP A 271 -15.80 -3.51 6.57
CA TRP A 271 -14.62 -4.34 6.79
C TRP A 271 -14.99 -5.61 7.53
N ASN A 272 -14.62 -6.76 6.96
CA ASN A 272 -14.74 -8.07 7.59
C ASN A 272 -13.52 -8.92 7.22
N GLU A 273 -12.53 -8.97 8.11
CA GLU A 273 -11.28 -9.67 7.86
C GLU A 273 -11.49 -11.18 7.63
N ALA A 274 -12.39 -11.81 8.40
CA ALA A 274 -12.66 -13.24 8.25
C ALA A 274 -13.26 -13.56 6.87
N LEU A 275 -14.17 -12.72 6.36
CA LEU A 275 -14.68 -12.85 5.00
C LEU A 275 -13.59 -12.56 3.97
N ALA A 276 -12.74 -11.55 4.16
CA ALA A 276 -11.63 -11.26 3.25
C ALA A 276 -10.69 -12.47 3.11
N ARG A 277 -10.34 -13.13 4.21
CA ARG A 277 -9.54 -14.37 4.23
C ARG A 277 -10.20 -15.48 3.40
N ARG A 278 -11.50 -15.70 3.60
CA ARG A 278 -12.28 -16.67 2.82
C ARG A 278 -12.37 -16.31 1.34
N ILE A 279 -12.46 -15.03 1.00
CA ILE A 279 -12.40 -14.55 -0.39
C ILE A 279 -11.05 -14.91 -1.01
N TYR A 280 -9.93 -14.53 -0.39
CA TYR A 280 -8.58 -14.88 -0.89
C TYR A 280 -8.40 -16.41 -1.05
N ALA A 281 -8.98 -17.20 -0.14
CA ALA A 281 -8.93 -18.65 -0.21
C ALA A 281 -9.85 -19.28 -1.26
N GLY A 282 -10.99 -18.66 -1.55
CA GLY A 282 -12.07 -19.27 -2.33
C GLY A 282 -12.13 -18.84 -3.81
N VAL A 283 -11.70 -17.62 -4.16
CA VAL A 283 -11.82 -17.11 -5.54
C VAL A 283 -10.73 -17.63 -6.45
N ASP A 284 -10.94 -17.74 -7.76
CA ASP A 284 -9.88 -18.10 -8.70
C ASP A 284 -8.87 -16.95 -8.88
N SER A 285 -9.38 -15.71 -8.93
CA SER A 285 -8.57 -14.51 -9.13
C SER A 285 -9.01 -13.33 -8.27
N ILE A 286 -8.05 -12.46 -7.94
CA ILE A 286 -8.31 -11.18 -7.29
C ILE A 286 -8.06 -10.04 -8.28
N LEU A 287 -9.06 -9.18 -8.48
CA LEU A 287 -8.99 -8.02 -9.37
C LEU A 287 -8.42 -6.80 -8.63
N ILE A 288 -7.43 -6.15 -9.23
CA ILE A 288 -6.71 -5.00 -8.63
C ILE A 288 -6.53 -3.88 -9.69
N PRO A 289 -7.61 -3.20 -10.11
CA PRO A 289 -7.57 -2.17 -11.15
C PRO A 289 -7.08 -0.80 -10.61
N SER A 290 -6.15 -0.78 -9.66
CA SER A 290 -5.68 0.46 -9.02
C SER A 290 -5.12 1.46 -10.04
N ARG A 291 -5.49 2.74 -9.93
CA ARG A 291 -4.92 3.84 -10.72
C ARG A 291 -3.46 4.10 -10.33
N PHE A 292 -3.16 3.98 -9.05
CA PHE A 292 -1.80 3.94 -8.51
C PHE A 292 -1.75 3.01 -7.30
N GLU A 293 -0.65 2.30 -7.11
CA GLU A 293 -0.47 1.34 -6.03
C GLU A 293 0.99 1.33 -5.57
N PRO A 294 1.36 2.13 -4.54
CA PRO A 294 2.76 2.32 -4.14
C PRO A 294 3.49 1.00 -3.87
N CYS A 295 2.82 0.09 -3.16
CA CYS A 295 3.26 -1.30 -3.02
C CYS A 295 2.12 -2.26 -3.35
N GLY A 296 0.98 -2.06 -2.67
CA GLY A 296 -0.13 -3.02 -2.67
C GLY A 296 0.16 -4.21 -1.76
N LEU A 297 -0.82 -4.60 -0.94
CA LEU A 297 -0.76 -5.84 -0.15
C LEU A 297 -1.73 -6.90 -0.68
N VAL A 298 -2.73 -6.48 -1.44
CA VAL A 298 -3.84 -7.32 -1.91
C VAL A 298 -3.33 -8.45 -2.83
N GLN A 299 -2.35 -8.17 -3.69
CA GLN A 299 -1.72 -9.14 -4.57
C GLN A 299 -0.87 -10.15 -3.80
N LEU A 300 -0.15 -9.70 -2.76
CA LEU A 300 0.65 -10.58 -1.91
C LEU A 300 -0.26 -11.53 -1.12
N LEU A 301 -1.36 -11.01 -0.58
CA LEU A 301 -2.40 -11.82 0.07
C LEU A 301 -3.07 -12.78 -0.92
N ALA A 302 -3.39 -12.34 -2.14
CA ALA A 302 -3.93 -13.22 -3.18
C ALA A 302 -2.98 -14.40 -3.47
N GLN A 303 -1.71 -14.10 -3.77
CA GLN A 303 -0.67 -15.08 -4.04
C GLN A 303 -0.48 -16.04 -2.85
N ARG A 304 -0.47 -15.49 -1.61
CA ARG A 304 -0.33 -16.26 -0.36
C ARG A 304 -1.42 -17.31 -0.17
N TYR A 305 -2.63 -17.04 -0.63
CA TYR A 305 -3.77 -17.97 -0.56
C TYR A 305 -4.00 -18.73 -1.86
N GLY A 306 -3.13 -18.55 -2.86
CA GLY A 306 -3.20 -19.25 -4.14
C GLY A 306 -4.25 -18.72 -5.11
N ALA A 307 -4.77 -17.51 -4.89
CA ALA A 307 -5.57 -16.77 -5.87
C ALA A 307 -4.64 -16.03 -6.85
N LEU A 308 -4.97 -16.04 -8.13
CA LEU A 308 -4.17 -15.36 -9.16
C LEU A 308 -4.52 -13.86 -9.18
N PRO A 309 -3.59 -12.94 -8.85
CA PRO A 309 -3.85 -11.50 -9.00
C PRO A 309 -3.95 -11.10 -10.47
N ILE A 310 -4.96 -10.30 -10.81
CA ILE A 310 -5.13 -9.64 -12.11
C ILE A 310 -5.15 -8.14 -11.84
N ALA A 311 -4.09 -7.46 -12.23
CA ALA A 311 -3.76 -6.16 -11.68
C ALA A 311 -3.33 -5.16 -12.77
N HIS A 312 -3.68 -3.89 -12.58
CA HIS A 312 -3.17 -2.82 -13.43
C HIS A 312 -1.64 -2.69 -13.20
N ALA A 313 -0.88 -2.53 -14.28
CA ALA A 313 0.57 -2.46 -14.24
C ALA A 313 1.08 -1.10 -13.72
N VAL A 314 0.98 -0.86 -12.42
CA VAL A 314 1.45 0.35 -11.71
C VAL A 314 2.12 0.04 -10.39
N GLY A 315 3.09 0.89 -10.00
CA GLY A 315 3.82 0.84 -8.73
C GLY A 315 4.26 -0.57 -8.35
N GLY A 316 4.09 -0.92 -7.07
CA GLY A 316 4.52 -2.21 -6.55
C GLY A 316 3.82 -3.43 -7.14
N LEU A 317 2.71 -3.26 -7.88
CA LEU A 317 2.09 -4.38 -8.61
C LEU A 317 3.02 -4.87 -9.73
N ARG A 318 3.79 -3.99 -10.39
CA ARG A 318 4.81 -4.38 -11.37
C ARG A 318 5.95 -5.16 -10.74
N ASP A 319 6.32 -4.81 -9.51
CA ASP A 319 7.46 -5.41 -8.82
C ASP A 319 7.12 -6.76 -8.18
N THR A 320 5.85 -6.96 -7.78
CA THR A 320 5.41 -8.13 -7.01
C THR A 320 4.65 -9.16 -7.85
N ILE A 321 4.30 -8.84 -9.10
CA ILE A 321 3.62 -9.75 -10.02
C ILE A 321 4.49 -9.98 -11.25
N ARG A 322 4.92 -11.24 -11.42
CA ARG A 322 5.51 -11.72 -12.68
C ARG A 322 4.38 -12.07 -13.64
N ASP A 323 4.17 -11.22 -14.64
CA ASP A 323 3.10 -11.33 -15.63
C ASP A 323 3.14 -12.68 -16.37
N GLY A 324 1.96 -13.28 -16.58
CA GLY A 324 1.81 -14.61 -17.19
C GLY A 324 2.29 -15.79 -16.33
N GLU A 325 2.88 -15.54 -15.16
CA GLU A 325 3.45 -16.57 -14.29
C GLU A 325 2.79 -16.64 -12.91
N THR A 326 2.74 -15.49 -12.22
CA THR A 326 2.26 -15.35 -10.83
C THR A 326 1.09 -14.38 -10.69
N GLY A 327 0.60 -13.89 -11.82
CA GLY A 327 -0.51 -12.96 -11.97
C GLY A 327 -0.61 -12.54 -13.43
N ILE A 328 -1.61 -11.71 -13.73
CA ILE A 328 -1.74 -11.03 -15.02
C ILE A 328 -1.63 -9.53 -14.77
N LEU A 329 -0.75 -8.87 -15.50
CA LEU A 329 -0.65 -7.42 -15.52
C LEU A 329 -1.32 -6.88 -16.76
N PHE A 330 -2.10 -5.81 -16.61
CA PHE A 330 -2.76 -5.15 -17.74
C PHE A 330 -2.50 -3.65 -17.76
N SER A 331 -2.56 -3.06 -18.95
CA SER A 331 -2.43 -1.62 -19.21
C SER A 331 -2.94 -1.34 -20.62
N PRO A 332 -3.59 -0.19 -20.90
CA PRO A 332 -3.92 0.89 -19.95
C PRO A 332 -5.05 0.50 -18.98
N LEU A 333 -5.27 1.31 -17.95
CA LEU A 333 -6.44 1.14 -17.09
C LEU A 333 -7.72 1.43 -17.87
N GLY A 334 -8.61 0.43 -17.97
CA GLY A 334 -9.92 0.56 -18.58
C GLY A 334 -10.66 -0.77 -18.61
N VAL A 335 -11.97 -0.72 -18.89
CA VAL A 335 -12.85 -1.89 -18.91
C VAL A 335 -12.35 -2.95 -19.89
N ASP A 336 -12.09 -2.57 -21.15
CA ASP A 336 -11.67 -3.52 -22.20
C ASP A 336 -10.37 -4.26 -21.81
N ALA A 337 -9.35 -3.52 -21.34
CA ALA A 337 -8.09 -4.10 -20.92
C ALA A 337 -8.23 -5.02 -19.69
N LEU A 338 -9.13 -4.68 -18.75
CA LEU A 338 -9.45 -5.55 -17.61
C LEU A 338 -10.14 -6.84 -18.07
N LEU A 339 -11.07 -6.75 -19.02
CA LEU A 339 -11.76 -7.92 -19.60
C LEU A 339 -10.77 -8.86 -20.30
N ASP A 340 -9.88 -8.32 -21.14
CA ASP A 340 -8.83 -9.09 -21.81
C ASP A 340 -7.89 -9.77 -20.80
N ALA A 341 -7.56 -9.07 -19.71
CA ALA A 341 -6.72 -9.61 -18.64
C ALA A 341 -7.40 -10.76 -17.88
N VAL A 342 -8.71 -10.67 -17.65
CA VAL A 342 -9.51 -11.75 -17.06
C VAL A 342 -9.49 -12.99 -17.96
N GLU A 343 -9.65 -12.80 -19.27
CA GLU A 343 -9.57 -13.91 -20.23
C GLU A 343 -8.18 -14.55 -20.27
N ALA A 344 -7.11 -13.75 -20.24
CA ALA A 344 -5.73 -14.24 -20.15
C ALA A 344 -5.49 -15.04 -18.85
N GLY A 345 -6.03 -14.55 -17.72
CA GLY A 345 -5.99 -15.25 -16.44
C GLY A 345 -6.73 -16.58 -16.50
N ALA A 346 -7.91 -16.59 -17.12
CA ALA A 346 -8.70 -17.80 -17.36
C ALA A 346 -7.93 -18.85 -18.16
N ALA A 347 -7.32 -18.44 -19.28
CA ALA A 347 -6.49 -19.30 -20.10
C ALA A 347 -5.24 -19.81 -19.35
N LEU A 348 -4.64 -19.01 -18.47
CA LEU A 348 -3.48 -19.43 -17.67
C LEU A 348 -3.85 -20.53 -16.66
N ARG A 349 -4.94 -20.37 -15.90
CA ARG A 349 -5.41 -21.42 -14.98
C ARG A 349 -5.88 -22.65 -15.73
N GLN A 350 -6.56 -22.52 -16.87
CA GLN A 350 -6.96 -23.70 -17.64
C GLN A 350 -5.73 -24.53 -18.06
N ARG A 351 -4.65 -23.87 -18.49
CA ARG A 351 -3.40 -24.53 -18.89
C ARG A 351 -2.63 -25.16 -17.73
N ARG A 352 -2.61 -24.51 -16.55
CA ARG A 352 -1.74 -24.92 -15.43
C ARG A 352 -2.47 -25.58 -14.27
N GLY A 353 -3.77 -25.37 -14.12
CA GLY A 353 -4.61 -25.91 -13.06
C GLY A 353 -4.00 -25.77 -11.67
N VAL A 354 -3.98 -26.88 -10.94
CA VAL A 354 -3.41 -26.96 -9.58
C VAL A 354 -1.92 -26.61 -9.50
N VAL A 355 -1.17 -26.71 -10.61
CA VAL A 355 0.26 -26.34 -10.66
C VAL A 355 0.43 -24.84 -10.48
N LEU A 356 -0.49 -24.02 -11.01
CA LEU A 356 -0.49 -22.57 -10.79
C LEU A 356 -0.69 -22.26 -9.30
N VAL A 357 -1.74 -22.82 -8.69
CA VAL A 357 -2.05 -22.62 -7.27
C VAL A 357 -0.87 -23.00 -6.39
N ARG A 358 -0.24 -24.17 -6.64
CA ARG A 358 0.96 -24.59 -5.91
C ARG A 358 2.12 -23.61 -6.06
N ALA A 359 2.32 -23.06 -7.26
CA ALA A 359 3.38 -22.10 -7.51
C ALA A 359 3.15 -20.79 -6.75
N LEU A 360 1.90 -20.30 -6.73
CA LEU A 360 1.52 -19.10 -5.96
C LEU A 360 1.73 -19.31 -4.46
N LEU A 361 1.26 -20.44 -3.91
CA LEU A 361 1.46 -20.82 -2.49
C LEU A 361 2.93 -21.02 -2.09
N ALA A 362 3.84 -21.15 -3.06
CA ALA A 362 5.26 -21.32 -2.82
C ALA A 362 6.05 -20.00 -2.87
N LEU A 363 5.42 -18.88 -3.25
CA LEU A 363 6.07 -17.57 -3.24
C LEU A 363 6.37 -17.16 -1.80
N ASP A 364 7.59 -16.67 -1.57
CA ASP A 364 7.89 -15.94 -0.35
C ASP A 364 7.40 -14.50 -0.53
N VAL A 365 6.32 -14.18 0.16
CA VAL A 365 5.72 -12.84 0.20
C VAL A 365 5.93 -12.18 1.57
N SER A 366 6.74 -12.81 2.44
CA SER A 366 7.00 -12.33 3.78
C SER A 366 7.99 -11.16 3.81
N TRP A 367 8.30 -10.67 5.00
CA TRP A 367 9.30 -9.63 5.21
C TRP A 367 10.75 -10.10 5.09
N ASN A 368 11.03 -11.39 4.82
CA ASN A 368 12.40 -11.91 4.78
C ASN A 368 13.31 -11.11 3.82
N GLU A 369 13.02 -11.11 2.52
CA GLU A 369 13.82 -10.37 1.53
C GLU A 369 13.74 -8.85 1.71
N PRO A 370 12.55 -8.23 1.93
CA PRO A 370 12.48 -6.80 2.21
C PRO A 370 13.33 -6.36 3.40
N ALA A 371 13.35 -7.13 4.49
CA ALA A 371 14.11 -6.81 5.69
C ALA A 371 15.62 -6.81 5.45
N GLU A 372 16.14 -7.76 4.66
CA GLU A 372 17.55 -7.79 4.27
C GLU A 372 17.93 -6.53 3.46
N ARG A 373 17.05 -6.09 2.56
CA ARG A 373 17.27 -4.85 1.79
C ARG A 373 17.23 -3.61 2.70
N TRP A 374 16.29 -3.56 3.64
CA TRP A 374 16.22 -2.50 4.64
C TRP A 374 17.50 -2.46 5.49
N GLU A 375 17.97 -3.60 5.97
CA GLU A 375 19.19 -3.68 6.78
C GLU A 375 20.41 -3.17 6.00
N ALA A 376 20.56 -3.57 4.74
CA ALA A 376 21.64 -3.09 3.88
C ALA A 376 21.59 -1.56 3.68
N GLU A 377 20.41 -1.00 3.40
CA GLU A 377 20.26 0.44 3.20
C GLU A 377 20.48 1.24 4.49
N LEU A 378 19.96 0.78 5.61
CA LEU A 378 20.16 1.46 6.90
C LEU A 378 21.62 1.40 7.35
N THR A 379 22.32 0.30 7.09
CA THR A 379 23.76 0.18 7.38
C THR A 379 24.57 1.19 6.57
N HIS A 380 24.33 1.27 5.25
CA HIS A 380 25.00 2.26 4.39
C HIS A 380 24.74 3.69 4.87
N VAL A 381 23.49 4.02 5.21
CA VAL A 381 23.15 5.37 5.70
C VAL A 381 23.84 5.68 7.03
N ALA A 382 23.95 4.71 7.94
CA ALA A 382 24.65 4.88 9.21
C ALA A 382 26.16 5.13 9.02
N GLU A 383 26.80 4.36 8.13
CA GLU A 383 28.21 4.52 7.78
C GLU A 383 28.49 5.92 7.21
N ASP A 384 27.73 6.34 6.19
CA ASP A 384 27.83 7.67 5.57
C ASP A 384 27.56 8.82 6.56
N ALA A 385 26.70 8.59 7.56
CA ALA A 385 26.43 9.58 8.60
C ALA A 385 27.60 9.70 9.57
N SER A 386 28.22 8.58 9.96
CA SER A 386 29.36 8.57 10.87
C SER A 386 30.58 9.31 10.31
N GLU A 387 30.80 9.28 8.99
CA GLU A 387 31.90 9.99 8.33
C GLU A 387 31.74 11.53 8.29
N ARG A 388 30.54 12.05 8.60
CA ARG A 388 30.25 13.50 8.61
C ARG A 388 30.62 14.21 9.91
N VAL A 389 31.01 13.46 10.95
CA VAL A 389 31.42 13.95 12.27
C VAL A 389 32.92 13.78 12.44
#